data_AF-A0A7K9U5B7-F1
#
_entry.id   AF-A0A7K9U5B7-F1
#
_cell.length_a   1.000
_cell.length_b   1.000
_cell.length_c   1.000
_cell.angle_alpha   90.00
_cell.angle_beta   90.00
_cell.angle_gamma   90.00
#
_symmetry.space_group_name_H-M   'P 1'
#
loop_
_entity.id
_entity.type
_entity.pdbx_description
1 polymer ?
#
loop_
_entity_poly.entity_id
_entity_poly.type
_entity_poly.pdbx_seq_one_letter_code
_entity_poly.pdbx_strand_id
1 'polypeptide(L)'
;CLNFLKLCKVKYYNYCLIYNVQRDFIIQTGDPMGTGRGGESIFCQLYGDQARFFEAEKVPRIKHKKKGTVSMVNNGSDQHGSQFLITTGENLDYLDGVHTVFGEVTEGMDVLKTINETFVDKDFIPYQDIRINHTVILDDPFEDPPGLSVPDRSPEPTKEQLDSGRIGADEEIDDLKGRSADEIEEFQAEKEAKTRAILLEMVGDLPDAEIKPPENVLFVCKLNPVTT
;
A
#
# COMPACT_ATOMS: atom_id res chain seq x y z
N CYS A 1 6.20 10.37 -18.54
CA CYS A 1 5.28 9.21 -18.65
C CYS A 1 5.82 8.03 -19.47
N LEU A 2 6.53 8.24 -20.60
CA LEU A 2 7.03 7.15 -21.46
C LEU A 2 7.73 6.02 -20.69
N ASN A 3 8.70 6.36 -19.83
CA ASN A 3 9.41 5.37 -19.00
C ASN A 3 8.47 4.44 -18.22
N PHE A 4 7.54 5.02 -17.47
CA PHE A 4 6.58 4.27 -16.66
C PHE A 4 5.72 3.32 -17.51
N LEU A 5 5.17 3.82 -18.62
CA LEU A 5 4.33 3.01 -19.51
C LEU A 5 5.12 1.86 -20.14
N LYS A 6 6.35 2.10 -20.61
CA LYS A 6 7.15 1.02 -21.21
C LYS A 6 7.62 0.00 -20.17
N LEU A 7 7.93 0.42 -18.93
CA LEU A 7 8.19 -0.50 -17.82
C LEU A 7 6.96 -1.37 -17.47
N CYS A 8 5.75 -0.80 -17.45
CA CYS A 8 4.50 -1.58 -17.36
C CYS A 8 4.35 -2.57 -18.53
N LYS A 9 4.68 -2.13 -19.75
CA LYS A 9 4.53 -2.94 -20.96
C LYS A 9 5.42 -4.17 -20.92
N VAL A 10 6.69 -4.01 -20.51
CA VAL A 10 7.64 -5.12 -20.35
C VAL A 10 7.48 -5.89 -19.04
N LYS A 11 6.41 -5.63 -18.27
CA LYS A 11 6.08 -6.32 -17.01
C LYS A 11 7.14 -6.16 -15.91
N TYR A 12 7.90 -5.07 -15.97
CA TYR A 12 8.97 -4.77 -15.02
C TYR A 12 8.45 -4.63 -13.58
N TYR A 13 7.27 -4.03 -13.42
CA TYR A 13 6.67 -3.82 -12.10
C TYR A 13 5.97 -5.04 -11.51
N ASN A 14 5.84 -6.13 -12.26
CA ASN A 14 5.19 -7.33 -11.75
C ASN A 14 6.01 -7.90 -10.57
N TYR A 15 5.30 -8.27 -9.51
CA TYR A 15 5.81 -8.71 -8.22
C TYR A 15 6.68 -7.70 -7.45
N CYS A 16 6.79 -6.45 -7.92
CA CYS A 16 7.43 -5.40 -7.15
C CYS A 16 6.72 -5.22 -5.81
N LEU A 17 7.53 -5.11 -4.75
CA LEU A 17 7.06 -4.86 -3.40
C LEU A 17 6.68 -3.39 -3.24
N ILE A 18 5.65 -3.16 -2.44
CA ILE A 18 5.47 -1.91 -1.73
C ILE A 18 6.36 -1.97 -0.49
N TYR A 19 7.58 -1.44 -0.62
CA TYR A 19 8.62 -1.57 0.40
C TYR A 19 8.64 -0.41 1.40
N ASN A 20 7.84 0.65 1.20
CA ASN A 20 7.75 1.76 2.15
C ASN A 20 6.32 2.28 2.21
N VAL A 21 5.73 2.28 3.41
CA VAL A 21 4.40 2.84 3.69
C VAL A 21 4.51 3.75 4.91
N GLN A 22 4.43 5.05 4.67
CA GLN A 22 4.38 6.07 5.71
C GLN A 22 2.95 6.60 5.80
N ARG A 23 2.29 6.28 6.91
CA ARG A 23 0.87 6.60 7.12
C ARG A 23 0.59 8.08 6.96
N ASP A 24 -0.45 8.39 6.19
CA ASP A 24 -0.91 9.75 5.86
C ASP A 24 0.16 10.62 5.21
N PHE A 25 1.11 9.98 4.54
CA PHE A 25 2.17 10.65 3.81
C PHE A 25 2.35 10.03 2.42
N ILE A 26 3.08 8.92 2.30
CA ILE A 26 3.40 8.29 1.01
C ILE A 26 3.47 6.77 1.09
N ILE A 27 3.24 6.16 -0.06
CA ILE A 27 3.55 4.75 -0.36
C ILE A 27 4.61 4.74 -1.46
N GLN A 28 5.67 3.94 -1.34
CA GLN A 28 6.71 3.80 -2.36
C GLN A 28 6.85 2.37 -2.89
N THR A 29 7.12 2.27 -4.19
CA THR A 29 7.32 1.00 -4.90
C THR A 29 8.12 1.22 -6.19
N GLY A 30 8.24 0.20 -7.02
CA GLY A 30 8.92 0.26 -8.31
C GLY A 30 10.39 -0.14 -8.27
N ASP A 31 10.86 -0.73 -7.18
CA ASP A 31 12.13 -1.46 -7.10
C ASP A 31 11.85 -2.97 -7.17
N PRO A 32 12.23 -3.68 -8.26
CA PRO A 32 12.01 -5.12 -8.37
C PRO A 32 12.69 -5.95 -7.29
N MET A 33 13.77 -5.43 -6.70
CA MET A 33 14.50 -6.08 -5.60
C MET A 33 13.89 -5.75 -4.22
N GLY A 34 12.97 -4.79 -4.14
CA GLY A 34 12.31 -4.39 -2.89
C GLY A 34 13.23 -3.76 -1.84
N THR A 35 14.46 -3.38 -2.20
CA THR A 35 15.46 -2.82 -1.28
C THR A 35 15.30 -1.32 -1.03
N GLY A 36 14.56 -0.63 -1.91
CA GLY A 36 14.45 0.83 -1.97
C GLY A 36 15.67 1.51 -2.59
N ARG A 37 16.72 0.77 -2.96
CA ARG A 37 17.95 1.30 -3.59
C ARG A 37 18.13 0.86 -5.04
N GLY A 38 17.30 -0.09 -5.49
CA GLY A 38 17.34 -0.62 -6.84
C GLY A 38 16.48 0.18 -7.81
N GLY A 39 16.09 -0.48 -8.88
CA GLY A 39 15.33 0.14 -9.96
C GLY A 39 16.19 0.77 -11.05
N GLU A 40 15.67 0.72 -12.26
CA GLU A 40 16.28 1.25 -13.46
C GLU A 40 15.22 1.71 -14.46
N SER A 41 15.58 2.66 -15.31
CA SER A 41 14.70 3.12 -16.37
C SER A 41 14.58 2.10 -17.50
N ILE A 42 13.56 2.24 -18.34
CA ILE A 42 13.43 1.43 -19.56
C ILE A 42 14.63 1.60 -20.49
N PHE A 43 15.30 2.75 -20.43
CA PHE A 43 16.45 3.06 -21.26
C PHE A 43 17.66 2.21 -20.91
N CYS A 44 17.73 1.68 -19.68
CA CYS A 44 18.76 0.72 -19.28
C CYS A 44 18.72 -0.54 -20.16
N GLN A 45 17.52 -1.08 -20.40
CA GLN A 45 17.33 -2.24 -21.27
C GLN A 45 17.69 -1.94 -22.74
N LEU A 46 17.49 -0.71 -23.18
CA LEU A 46 17.70 -0.31 -24.57
C LEU A 46 19.14 0.07 -24.88
N TYR A 47 19.83 0.70 -23.93
CA TYR A 47 21.13 1.31 -24.16
C TYR A 47 22.23 0.80 -23.21
N GLY A 48 21.89 0.06 -22.16
CA GLY A 48 22.81 -0.45 -21.15
C GLY A 48 22.89 0.40 -19.89
N ASP A 49 23.74 0.00 -18.95
CA ASP A 49 23.86 0.54 -17.58
C ASP A 49 24.04 2.07 -17.50
N GLN A 50 24.63 2.70 -18.53
CA GLN A 50 24.79 4.16 -18.57
C GLN A 50 23.45 4.91 -18.65
N ALA A 51 22.40 4.23 -19.12
CA ALA A 51 21.03 4.77 -19.23
C ALA A 51 20.13 4.25 -18.09
N ARG A 52 20.72 3.75 -17.00
CA ARG A 52 19.99 3.31 -15.81
C ARG A 52 19.06 4.38 -15.24
N PHE A 53 19.46 5.65 -15.33
CA PHE A 53 18.66 6.79 -14.90
C PHE A 53 18.52 7.82 -16.03
N PHE A 54 17.45 8.60 -15.99
CA PHE A 54 17.20 9.71 -16.91
C PHE A 54 16.88 10.99 -16.15
N GLU A 55 17.04 12.14 -16.79
CA GLU A 55 16.86 13.45 -16.15
C GLU A 55 15.39 13.69 -15.74
N ALA A 56 15.21 14.31 -14.57
CA ALA A 56 13.89 14.71 -14.09
C ALA A 56 13.30 15.86 -14.92
N GLU A 57 12.02 15.73 -15.25
CA GLU A 57 11.28 16.80 -15.93
C GLU A 57 10.90 17.89 -14.91
N LYS A 58 11.38 19.12 -15.14
CA LYS A 58 11.22 20.22 -14.18
C LYS A 58 10.01 21.12 -14.45
N VAL A 59 9.34 20.94 -15.60
CA VAL A 59 8.25 21.80 -16.09
C VAL A 59 7.24 20.95 -16.87
N PRO A 60 5.91 21.12 -16.67
CA PRO A 60 5.27 21.99 -15.69
C PRO A 60 5.41 21.47 -14.26
N ARG A 61 5.47 22.39 -13.29
CA ARG A 61 5.50 22.02 -11.86
C ARG A 61 4.09 21.68 -11.40
N ILE A 62 3.80 20.39 -11.34
CA ILE A 62 2.58 19.86 -10.73
C ILE A 62 2.85 19.62 -9.25
N LYS A 63 1.86 19.91 -8.40
CA LYS A 63 1.99 19.91 -6.94
C LYS A 63 1.31 18.70 -6.30
N HIS A 64 1.86 18.22 -5.18
CA HIS A 64 1.30 17.12 -4.37
C HIS A 64 0.17 17.59 -3.44
N LYS A 65 -0.89 18.16 -4.03
CA LYS A 65 -1.99 18.77 -3.25
C LYS A 65 -2.97 17.76 -2.65
N LYS A 66 -3.24 16.67 -3.36
CA LYS A 66 -4.28 15.69 -3.01
C LYS A 66 -3.70 14.29 -2.80
N LYS A 67 -4.44 13.47 -2.07
CA LYS A 67 -4.20 12.03 -1.99
C LYS A 67 -4.31 11.40 -3.39
N GLY A 68 -3.57 10.33 -3.61
CA GLY A 68 -3.53 9.61 -4.88
C GLY A 68 -2.67 10.29 -5.95
N THR A 69 -1.88 11.32 -5.63
CA THR A 69 -0.93 11.89 -6.59
C THR A 69 0.22 10.90 -6.82
N VAL A 70 0.57 10.62 -8.07
CA VAL A 70 1.62 9.66 -8.45
C VAL A 70 2.84 10.42 -8.98
N SER A 71 4.02 10.16 -8.42
CA SER A 71 5.25 10.86 -8.81
C SER A 71 6.47 9.94 -8.87
N MET A 72 7.43 10.28 -9.74
CA MET A 72 8.70 9.57 -9.84
C MET A 72 9.60 9.92 -8.65
N VAL A 73 10.23 8.90 -8.06
CA VAL A 73 11.23 9.10 -7.01
C VAL A 73 12.52 9.64 -7.63
N ASN A 74 13.07 10.69 -7.02
CA ASN A 74 14.37 11.25 -7.39
C ASN A 74 15.45 10.47 -6.64
N ASN A 75 16.50 10.06 -7.35
CA ASN A 75 17.61 9.29 -6.76
C ASN A 75 18.62 10.16 -5.97
N GLY A 76 18.33 11.44 -5.75
CA GLY A 76 19.19 12.41 -5.09
C GLY A 76 20.08 13.22 -6.04
N SER A 77 20.02 12.93 -7.35
CA SER A 77 20.82 13.62 -8.39
C SER A 77 19.95 14.24 -9.49
N ASP A 78 18.70 14.59 -9.19
CA ASP A 78 17.72 15.08 -10.20
C ASP A 78 17.49 14.09 -11.36
N GLN A 79 17.56 12.80 -11.04
CA GLN A 79 17.31 11.73 -12.00
C GLN A 79 16.29 10.72 -11.50
N HIS A 80 15.66 10.05 -12.45
CA HIS A 80 14.63 9.03 -12.23
C HIS A 80 15.05 7.67 -12.80
N GLY A 81 14.59 6.61 -12.14
CA GLY A 81 14.68 5.23 -12.61
C GLY A 81 13.28 4.65 -12.80
N SER A 82 12.99 3.56 -12.10
CA SER A 82 11.66 2.92 -12.07
C SER A 82 10.84 3.25 -10.82
N GLN A 83 11.47 3.68 -9.72
CA GLN A 83 10.79 3.90 -8.46
C GLN A 83 9.80 5.08 -8.54
N PHE A 84 8.62 4.90 -7.95
CA PHE A 84 7.58 5.90 -7.87
C PHE A 84 6.88 5.85 -6.52
N LEU A 85 6.23 6.96 -6.16
CA LEU A 85 5.44 7.08 -4.94
C LEU A 85 4.00 7.49 -5.25
N ILE A 86 3.11 7.13 -4.33
CA ILE A 86 1.71 7.55 -4.33
C ILE A 86 1.44 8.26 -3.01
N THR A 87 0.84 9.45 -3.07
CA THR A 87 0.53 10.22 -1.85
C THR A 87 -0.69 9.65 -1.13
N THR A 88 -0.60 9.51 0.19
CA THR A 88 -1.74 9.19 1.07
C THR A 88 -2.09 10.34 2.00
N GLY A 89 -1.21 11.35 2.09
CA GLY A 89 -1.46 12.66 2.68
C GLY A 89 -1.89 13.72 1.66
N GLU A 90 -2.23 14.90 2.17
CA GLU A 90 -2.62 16.07 1.38
C GLU A 90 -1.62 17.21 1.60
N ASN A 91 -1.54 18.13 0.64
CA ASN A 91 -0.70 19.34 0.71
C ASN A 91 0.77 19.07 1.06
N LEU A 92 1.38 18.09 0.39
CA LEU A 92 2.76 17.66 0.62
C LEU A 92 3.75 18.53 -0.18
N ASP A 93 3.72 19.84 0.04
CA ASP A 93 4.45 20.84 -0.75
C ASP A 93 5.98 20.63 -0.76
N TYR A 94 6.54 19.95 0.25
CA TYR A 94 7.97 19.65 0.32
C TYR A 94 8.43 18.55 -0.65
N LEU A 95 7.49 17.80 -1.24
CA LEU A 95 7.78 16.88 -2.34
C LEU A 95 7.87 17.61 -3.69
N ASP A 96 7.31 18.82 -3.79
CA ASP A 96 7.23 19.57 -5.03
C ASP A 96 8.62 20.00 -5.53
N GLY A 97 8.90 19.72 -6.81
CA GLY A 97 10.19 20.03 -7.42
C GLY A 97 11.34 19.11 -6.98
N VAL A 98 11.11 18.21 -6.02
CA VAL A 98 11.99 17.08 -5.69
C VAL A 98 11.55 15.85 -6.47
N HIS A 99 10.25 15.53 -6.39
CA HIS A 99 9.62 14.41 -7.08
C HIS A 99 8.75 14.90 -8.24
N THR A 100 8.84 14.21 -9.37
CA THR A 100 8.15 14.62 -10.60
C THR A 100 6.80 13.94 -10.69
N VAL A 101 5.72 14.69 -10.44
CA VAL A 101 4.35 14.20 -10.60
C VAL A 101 4.08 13.92 -12.07
N PHE A 102 3.56 12.74 -12.36
CA PHE A 102 3.22 12.32 -13.73
C PHE A 102 1.82 11.74 -13.88
N GLY A 103 1.07 11.60 -12.78
CA GLY A 103 -0.29 11.07 -12.81
C GLY A 103 -1.01 11.18 -11.48
N GLU A 104 -2.22 10.65 -11.45
CA GLU A 104 -3.07 10.56 -10.27
C GLU A 104 -3.93 9.30 -10.31
N VAL A 105 -4.24 8.77 -9.13
CA VAL A 105 -5.16 7.65 -8.94
C VAL A 105 -6.59 8.16 -9.15
N THR A 106 -7.28 7.63 -10.15
CA THR A 106 -8.68 7.97 -10.45
C THR A 106 -9.67 6.96 -9.86
N GLU A 107 -9.26 5.70 -9.73
CA GLU A 107 -10.05 4.60 -9.17
C GLU A 107 -9.19 3.77 -8.21
N GLY A 108 -9.79 3.12 -7.21
CA GLY A 108 -9.07 2.32 -6.21
C GLY A 108 -8.52 3.11 -5.02
N MET A 109 -9.12 4.26 -4.68
CA MET A 109 -8.72 5.04 -3.50
C MET A 109 -8.97 4.32 -2.17
N ASP A 110 -9.93 3.40 -2.14
CA ASP A 110 -10.18 2.48 -1.03
C ASP A 110 -9.04 1.47 -0.85
N VAL A 111 -8.50 0.92 -1.93
CA VAL A 111 -7.30 0.05 -1.88
C VAL A 111 -6.09 0.84 -1.37
N LEU A 112 -5.92 2.07 -1.85
CA LEU A 112 -4.85 2.96 -1.37
C LEU A 112 -4.98 3.24 0.14
N LYS A 113 -6.20 3.44 0.62
CA LYS A 113 -6.51 3.61 2.04
C LYS A 113 -6.14 2.36 2.84
N THR A 114 -6.51 1.17 2.36
CA THR A 114 -6.15 -0.11 3.00
C THR A 114 -4.63 -0.27 3.11
N ILE A 115 -3.88 0.05 2.05
CA ILE A 115 -2.41 0.00 2.10
C ILE A 115 -1.87 1.00 3.12
N ASN A 116 -2.39 2.22 3.18
CA ASN A 116 -2.00 3.26 4.15
C ASN A 116 -2.21 2.85 5.62
N GLU A 117 -3.18 1.98 5.87
CA GLU A 117 -3.54 1.49 7.21
C GLU A 117 -2.74 0.25 7.63
N THR A 118 -1.95 -0.35 6.73
CA THR A 118 -1.17 -1.56 7.02
C THR A 118 -0.21 -1.38 8.19
N PHE A 119 0.09 -2.48 8.87
CA PHE A 119 1.10 -2.51 9.92
C PHE A 119 2.49 -2.55 9.31
N VAL A 120 3.32 -1.62 9.74
CA VAL A 120 4.71 -1.47 9.29
C VAL A 120 5.66 -1.57 10.46
N ASP A 121 6.91 -1.93 10.17
CA ASP A 121 7.99 -1.89 11.14
C ASP A 121 8.56 -0.48 11.33
N LYS A 122 9.70 -0.39 12.02
CA LYS A 122 10.39 0.87 12.33
C LYS A 122 10.96 1.57 11.10
N ASP A 123 11.21 0.82 10.02
CA ASP A 123 11.74 1.32 8.75
C ASP A 123 10.62 1.58 7.73
N PHE A 124 9.36 1.55 8.20
CA PHE A 124 8.14 1.76 7.42
C PHE A 124 7.89 0.67 6.36
N ILE A 125 8.44 -0.52 6.55
CA ILE A 125 8.22 -1.66 5.65
C ILE A 125 7.03 -2.48 6.19
N PRO A 126 6.01 -2.80 5.36
CA PRO A 126 4.90 -3.65 5.78
C PRO A 126 5.35 -4.99 6.39
N TYR A 127 4.64 -5.48 7.41
CA TYR A 127 4.92 -6.82 7.98
C TYR A 127 4.45 -7.95 7.07
N GLN A 128 3.36 -7.73 6.37
CA GLN A 128 2.87 -8.59 5.30
C GLN A 128 3.18 -7.94 3.96
N ASP A 129 3.75 -8.72 3.05
CA ASP A 129 4.13 -8.25 1.73
C ASP A 129 2.91 -7.76 0.95
N ILE A 130 3.04 -6.58 0.34
CA ILE A 130 2.07 -6.05 -0.60
C ILE A 130 2.77 -5.91 -1.96
N ARG A 131 2.18 -6.48 -3.01
CA ARG A 131 2.83 -6.63 -4.32
C ARG A 131 1.96 -6.15 -5.47
N ILE A 132 2.62 -5.66 -6.51
CA ILE A 132 1.97 -5.38 -7.80
C ILE A 132 1.93 -6.68 -8.60
N ASN A 133 0.80 -7.38 -8.64
CA ASN A 133 0.73 -8.64 -9.37
C ASN A 133 0.86 -8.45 -10.89
N HIS A 134 0.03 -7.55 -11.45
CA HIS A 134 0.02 -7.27 -12.88
C HIS A 134 -0.23 -5.80 -13.16
N THR A 135 0.38 -5.32 -14.25
CA THR A 135 0.10 -4.02 -14.85
C THR A 135 -0.60 -4.19 -16.19
N VAL A 136 -1.66 -3.41 -16.41
CA VAL A 136 -2.44 -3.35 -17.64
C VAL A 136 -2.45 -1.91 -18.13
N ILE A 137 -2.10 -1.70 -19.39
CA ILE A 137 -2.10 -0.38 -20.02
C ILE A 137 -3.39 -0.26 -20.81
N LEU A 138 -4.23 0.70 -20.44
CA LEU A 138 -5.51 0.96 -21.11
C LEU A 138 -5.31 1.77 -22.39
N ASP A 139 -4.40 2.74 -22.35
CA ASP A 139 -4.02 3.58 -23.48
C ASP A 139 -2.51 3.88 -23.40
N ASP A 140 -1.82 3.73 -24.54
CA ASP A 140 -0.40 4.01 -24.69
C ASP A 140 -0.22 5.02 -25.84
N PRO A 141 -0.13 6.32 -25.55
CA PRO A 141 -0.02 7.34 -26.58
C PRO A 141 1.39 7.44 -27.19
N PHE A 142 2.34 6.63 -26.72
CA PHE A 142 3.74 6.67 -27.17
C PHE A 142 4.08 5.48 -28.05
N GLU A 143 4.82 5.70 -29.13
CA GLU A 143 5.41 4.62 -29.91
C GLU A 143 6.41 3.81 -29.08
N ASP A 144 6.58 2.54 -29.43
CA ASP A 144 7.58 1.68 -28.79
C ASP A 144 8.99 2.05 -29.31
N PRO A 145 9.95 2.32 -28.42
CA PRO A 145 11.32 2.58 -28.83
C PRO A 145 11.93 1.36 -29.54
N PRO A 146 12.79 1.56 -30.55
CA PRO A 146 13.47 0.46 -31.23
C PRO A 146 14.23 -0.44 -30.25
N GLY A 147 14.08 -1.75 -30.39
CA GLY A 147 14.73 -2.74 -29.52
C GLY A 147 13.95 -3.12 -28.26
N LEU A 148 12.77 -2.53 -28.03
CA LEU A 148 11.90 -2.93 -26.92
C LEU A 148 11.34 -4.34 -27.15
N SER A 149 11.72 -5.29 -26.29
CA SER A 149 11.18 -6.64 -26.28
C SER A 149 10.04 -6.76 -25.27
N VAL A 150 8.81 -6.88 -25.74
CA VAL A 150 7.62 -7.08 -24.88
C VAL A 150 7.39 -8.58 -24.69
N PRO A 151 7.33 -9.09 -23.45
CA PRO A 151 7.06 -10.50 -23.22
C PRO A 151 5.57 -10.82 -23.46
N ASP A 152 5.30 -11.99 -24.07
CA ASP A 152 3.93 -12.45 -24.37
C ASP A 152 3.09 -12.74 -23.12
N ARG A 153 3.76 -13.03 -22.00
CA ARG A 153 3.14 -13.31 -20.70
C ARG A 153 3.91 -12.67 -19.57
N SER A 154 3.25 -12.47 -18.44
CA SER A 154 3.91 -12.07 -17.21
C SER A 154 4.98 -13.11 -16.83
N PRO A 155 6.21 -12.67 -16.52
CA PRO A 155 7.25 -13.56 -16.02
C PRO A 155 6.83 -14.13 -14.66
N GLU A 156 7.29 -15.34 -14.36
CA GLU A 156 7.16 -15.90 -13.02
C GLU A 156 8.05 -15.11 -12.04
N PRO A 157 7.62 -14.93 -10.78
CA PRO A 157 8.42 -14.23 -9.79
C PRO A 157 9.71 -15.00 -9.53
N THR A 158 10.82 -14.28 -9.38
CA THR A 158 12.09 -14.92 -9.00
C THR A 158 12.04 -15.35 -7.54
N LYS A 159 12.92 -16.30 -7.16
CA LYS A 159 13.04 -16.74 -5.76
C LYS A 159 13.38 -15.58 -4.82
N GLU A 160 14.27 -14.69 -5.27
CA GLU A 160 14.67 -13.49 -4.53
C GLU A 160 13.51 -12.51 -4.35
N GLN A 161 12.62 -12.41 -5.35
CA GLN A 161 11.42 -11.59 -5.20
C GLN A 161 10.47 -12.18 -4.17
N LEU A 162 10.28 -13.50 -4.12
CA LEU A 162 9.37 -14.16 -3.16
C LEU A 162 9.93 -14.22 -1.74
N ASP A 163 11.25 -14.30 -1.59
CA ASP A 163 11.93 -14.39 -0.29
C ASP A 163 12.24 -13.00 0.28
N SER A 164 11.20 -12.29 0.72
CA SER A 164 11.34 -10.99 1.41
C SER A 164 11.78 -11.13 2.88
N GLY A 165 11.78 -12.36 3.41
CA GLY A 165 11.93 -12.62 4.85
C GLY A 165 10.73 -12.14 5.68
N ARG A 166 9.59 -11.83 5.06
CA ARG A 166 8.35 -11.36 5.69
C ARG A 166 7.18 -12.31 5.45
N ILE A 167 6.03 -12.00 6.06
CA ILE A 167 4.79 -12.74 5.84
C ILE A 167 4.42 -12.60 4.36
N GLY A 168 4.22 -13.73 3.69
CA GLY A 168 3.90 -13.73 2.27
C GLY A 168 2.59 -13.00 1.97
N ALA A 169 2.47 -12.42 0.78
CA ALA A 169 1.24 -11.75 0.35
C ALA A 169 0.01 -12.69 0.36
N ASP A 170 0.23 -13.97 0.04
CA ASP A 170 -0.80 -15.02 0.01
C ASP A 170 -0.83 -15.87 1.30
N GLU A 171 -0.04 -15.50 2.31
CA GLU A 171 0.00 -16.23 3.58
C GLU A 171 -1.18 -15.81 4.47
N GLU A 172 -2.05 -16.77 4.79
CA GLU A 172 -3.13 -16.53 5.74
C GLU A 172 -2.56 -16.34 7.14
N ILE A 173 -2.81 -15.16 7.72
CA ILE A 173 -2.50 -14.86 9.12
C ILE A 173 -3.58 -15.52 9.97
N ASP A 174 -3.30 -16.73 10.47
CA ASP A 174 -4.16 -17.39 11.44
C ASP A 174 -3.77 -16.94 12.86
N ASP A 175 -4.51 -15.95 13.37
CA ASP A 175 -4.37 -15.39 14.72
C ASP A 175 -4.51 -16.45 15.85
N LEU A 176 -5.01 -17.65 15.54
CA LEU A 176 -5.22 -18.75 16.48
C LEU A 176 -4.10 -19.80 16.40
N LYS A 177 -3.29 -19.79 15.34
CA LYS A 177 -2.27 -20.79 15.08
C LYS A 177 -1.13 -20.68 16.10
N GLY A 178 -0.97 -21.71 16.91
CA GLY A 178 0.06 -21.78 17.95
C GLY A 178 -0.35 -21.20 19.31
N ARG A 179 -1.58 -20.70 19.45
CA ARG A 179 -2.15 -20.31 20.75
C ARG A 179 -2.72 -21.56 21.45
N SER A 180 -2.64 -21.58 22.77
CA SER A 180 -3.23 -22.64 23.59
C SER A 180 -4.77 -22.59 23.54
N ALA A 181 -5.43 -23.71 23.89
CA ALA A 181 -6.90 -23.76 23.91
C ALA A 181 -7.51 -22.66 24.81
N ASP A 182 -6.88 -22.39 25.95
CA ASP A 182 -7.31 -21.37 26.90
C ASP A 182 -7.21 -19.95 26.30
N GLU A 183 -6.12 -19.63 25.58
CA GLU A 183 -5.93 -18.33 24.92
C GLU A 183 -6.90 -18.11 23.75
N ILE A 184 -7.28 -19.19 23.06
CA ILE A 184 -8.28 -19.15 21.97
C ILE A 184 -9.66 -18.87 22.56
N GLU A 185 -10.02 -19.52 23.66
CA GLU A 185 -11.30 -19.35 24.34
C GLU A 185 -11.43 -17.93 24.93
N GLU A 186 -10.37 -17.39 25.51
CA GLU A 186 -10.32 -16.00 25.99
C GLU A 186 -10.48 -14.98 24.84
N PHE A 187 -9.77 -15.17 23.73
CA PHE A 187 -9.87 -14.30 22.57
C PHE A 187 -11.26 -14.33 21.92
N GLN A 188 -11.89 -15.52 21.88
CA GLN A 188 -13.27 -15.68 21.40
C GLN A 188 -14.27 -15.00 22.34
N ALA A 189 -14.11 -15.16 23.66
CA ALA A 189 -14.96 -14.51 24.65
C ALA A 189 -14.86 -12.98 24.58
N GLU A 190 -13.65 -12.43 24.37
CA GLU A 190 -13.46 -10.98 24.22
C GLU A 190 -14.13 -10.45 22.93
N LYS A 191 -13.99 -11.16 21.81
CA LYS A 191 -14.67 -10.82 20.55
C LYS A 191 -16.20 -10.90 20.67
N GLU A 192 -16.73 -11.94 21.31
CA GLU A 192 -18.18 -12.06 21.56
C GLU A 192 -18.68 -10.93 22.46
N ALA A 193 -17.94 -10.61 23.53
CA ALA A 193 -18.30 -9.53 24.44
C ALA A 193 -18.36 -8.17 23.72
N LYS A 194 -17.35 -7.85 22.89
CA LYS A 194 -17.34 -6.63 22.06
C LYS A 194 -18.50 -6.61 21.07
N THR A 195 -18.74 -7.70 20.35
CA THR A 195 -19.83 -7.78 19.35
C THR A 195 -21.20 -7.60 20.01
N ARG A 196 -21.39 -8.22 21.18
CA ARG A 196 -22.63 -8.11 21.97
C ARG A 196 -22.83 -6.70 22.52
N ALA A 197 -21.78 -6.03 22.96
CA ALA A 197 -21.84 -4.64 23.43
C ALA A 197 -22.27 -3.69 22.30
N ILE A 198 -21.68 -3.84 21.10
CA ILE A 198 -22.05 -3.06 19.91
C ILE A 198 -23.53 -3.31 19.53
N LEU A 199 -23.99 -4.56 19.55
CA LEU A 199 -25.39 -4.91 19.30
C LEU A 199 -26.36 -4.22 20.27
N LEU A 200 -26.03 -4.20 21.57
CA LEU A 200 -26.84 -3.55 22.60
C LEU A 200 -26.87 -2.03 22.44
N GLU A 201 -25.76 -1.41 22.01
CA GLU A 201 -25.71 0.01 21.66
C GLU A 201 -26.63 0.32 20.47
N MET A 202 -26.57 -0.47 19.38
CA MET A 202 -27.42 -0.28 18.20
C MET A 202 -28.92 -0.44 18.51
N VAL A 203 -29.28 -1.28 19.47
CA VAL A 203 -30.66 -1.48 19.94
C VAL A 203 -31.10 -0.35 20.91
N GLY A 204 -30.18 0.53 21.32
CA GLY A 204 -30.43 1.63 22.26
C GLY A 204 -30.57 1.15 23.72
N ASP A 205 -30.12 -0.07 24.02
CA ASP A 205 -30.12 -0.65 25.37
C ASP A 205 -28.91 -0.20 26.20
N LEU A 206 -27.85 0.26 25.53
CA LEU A 206 -26.68 0.91 26.14
C LEU A 206 -26.48 2.29 25.52
N PRO A 207 -26.22 3.34 26.34
CA PRO A 207 -25.96 4.68 25.84
C PRO A 207 -24.58 4.81 25.14
N ASP A 208 -23.62 3.96 25.52
CA ASP A 208 -22.27 3.87 24.94
C ASP A 208 -21.64 2.53 25.37
N ALA A 209 -21.03 1.78 24.44
CA ALA A 209 -20.39 0.49 24.70
C ALA A 209 -19.14 0.56 25.60
N GLU A 210 -18.52 1.74 25.74
CA GLU A 210 -17.32 1.92 26.57
C GLU A 210 -17.61 2.31 28.03
N ILE A 211 -18.87 2.59 28.38
CA ILE A 211 -19.24 2.95 29.76
C ILE A 211 -19.21 1.71 30.66
N LYS A 212 -18.11 1.57 31.40
CA LYS A 212 -18.01 0.58 32.47
C LYS A 212 -18.94 0.99 33.63
N PRO A 213 -19.85 0.11 34.09
CA PRO A 213 -20.65 0.38 35.28
C PRO A 213 -19.71 0.65 36.47
N PRO A 214 -20.04 1.61 37.35
CA PRO A 214 -19.24 1.85 38.54
C PRO A 214 -19.13 0.59 39.40
N GLU A 215 -18.01 0.42 40.12
CA GLU A 215 -17.65 -0.83 40.82
C GLU A 215 -18.66 -1.28 41.89
N ASN A 216 -19.57 -0.41 42.30
CA ASN A 216 -20.65 -0.67 43.26
C ASN A 216 -21.99 -1.07 42.61
N VAL A 217 -22.06 -1.29 41.29
CA VAL A 217 -23.28 -1.69 40.58
C VAL A 217 -23.31 -3.20 40.35
N LEU A 218 -24.29 -3.88 40.93
CA LEU A 218 -24.42 -5.35 40.89
C LEU A 218 -25.09 -5.87 39.61
N PHE A 219 -26.08 -5.15 39.06
CA PHE A 219 -26.70 -5.39 37.75
C PHE A 219 -27.54 -4.18 37.32
N VAL A 220 -27.76 -4.05 36.01
CA VAL A 220 -28.64 -3.06 35.40
C VAL A 220 -29.83 -3.82 34.80
N CYS A 221 -31.06 -3.37 35.06
CA CYS A 221 -32.27 -4.04 34.58
C CYS A 221 -33.15 -3.05 33.81
N LYS A 222 -33.50 -3.38 32.56
CA LYS A 222 -34.46 -2.62 31.76
C LYS A 222 -35.87 -3.14 32.02
N LEU A 223 -36.70 -2.31 32.63
CA LEU A 223 -38.10 -2.66 32.92
C LEU A 223 -38.94 -2.59 31.64
N ASN A 224 -39.86 -3.53 31.50
CA ASN A 224 -40.78 -3.56 30.36
C ASN A 224 -41.80 -2.42 30.52
N PRO A 225 -41.93 -1.49 29.54
CA PRO A 225 -42.83 -0.34 29.65
C PRO A 225 -44.32 -0.72 29.66
N VAL A 226 -44.65 -1.97 29.31
CA VAL A 226 -46.03 -2.47 29.23
C VAL A 226 -46.51 -3.11 30.55
N THR A 227 -45.60 -3.37 31.50
CA THR A 227 -45.97 -3.87 32.83
C THR A 227 -46.26 -2.71 33.78
N THR A 228 -47.54 -2.39 33.98
CA THR A 228 -48.07 -1.61 35.12
C THR A 228 -48.32 -2.48 36.33
#